data_AF-A0A6J5UTN3-F1
#
_entry.id   AF-A0A6J5UTN3-F1
#
_cell.length_a   1.000
_cell.length_b   1.000
_cell.length_c   1.000
_cell.angle_alpha   90.00
_cell.angle_beta   90.00
_cell.angle_gamma   90.00
#
_symmetry.space_group_name_H-M   'P 1'
#
loop_
_entity.id
_entity.type
_entity.pdbx_description
1 polymer ?
#
loop_
_entity_poly.entity_id
_entity_poly.type
_entity_poly.pdbx_seq_one_letter_code
_entity_poly.pdbx_strand_id
1 'polypeptide(L)'
;MAYDGYLNGQLSVSQALGDWHMKGSKSSSCPLSAEPKLEETTLSEEDEFLILGCDGLWDVMSSQRAVTIARKELMLHNDPKRCSRQESWLGRHSSAIPATT
;
A
#
# COMPACT_ATOMS: atom_id res chain seq x y z
N MET A 1 2.91 23.23 -8.04
CA MET A 1 4.30 22.76 -8.16
C MET A 1 4.59 21.91 -6.94
N ALA A 2 5.00 20.66 -7.11
CA ALA A 2 5.41 19.80 -6.00
C ALA A 2 6.81 20.24 -5.53
N TYR A 3 7.02 20.32 -4.22
CA TYR A 3 8.31 20.58 -3.62
C TYR A 3 8.58 19.42 -2.65
N ASP A 4 9.73 18.75 -2.80
CA ASP A 4 10.17 17.66 -1.92
C ASP A 4 9.16 16.49 -1.77
N GLY A 5 8.43 16.15 -2.84
CA GLY A 5 7.43 15.08 -2.82
C GLY A 5 6.06 15.47 -2.24
N TYR A 6 5.90 16.72 -1.78
CA TYR A 6 4.64 17.23 -1.25
C TYR A 6 3.96 18.22 -2.20
N LEU A 7 2.65 18.04 -2.40
CA LEU A 7 1.75 19.00 -3.02
C LEU A 7 1.62 20.22 -2.11
N ASN A 8 2.06 21.40 -2.58
CA ASN A 8 2.08 22.65 -1.82
C ASN A 8 2.74 22.52 -0.42
N GLY A 9 3.65 21.56 -0.21
CA GLY A 9 4.30 21.32 1.09
C GLY A 9 3.41 20.67 2.16
N GLN A 10 2.22 20.17 1.82
CA GLN A 10 1.27 19.62 2.80
C GLN A 10 0.81 18.18 2.53
N LEU A 11 0.76 17.74 1.28
CA LEU A 11 0.25 16.40 0.94
C LEU A 11 1.28 15.57 0.19
N SER A 12 1.62 14.40 0.72
CA SER A 12 2.45 13.40 0.02
C SER A 12 1.68 12.61 -1.06
N VAL A 13 0.42 12.97 -1.32
CA VAL A 13 -0.46 12.31 -2.28
C VAL A 13 -0.96 13.27 -3.35
N SER A 14 -1.05 12.79 -4.59
CA SER A 14 -1.63 13.51 -5.73
C SER A 14 -3.10 13.15 -5.99
N GLN A 15 -3.61 12.14 -5.28
CA GLN A 15 -4.99 11.67 -5.38
C GLN A 15 -5.58 11.36 -4.00
N ALA A 16 -6.75 11.91 -3.71
CA ALA A 16 -7.48 11.65 -2.46
C ALA A 16 -8.97 11.92 -2.64
N LEU A 17 -9.82 11.19 -1.89
CA LEU A 17 -11.24 11.50 -1.75
C LEU A 17 -11.41 12.50 -0.59
N GLY A 18 -11.71 13.77 -0.87
CA GLY A 18 -11.85 14.80 0.16
C GLY A 18 -11.11 16.10 -0.17
N ASP A 19 -10.65 16.83 0.85
CA ASP A 19 -9.81 18.04 0.77
C ASP A 19 -10.39 19.24 0.00
N TRP A 20 -11.68 19.53 0.26
CA TRP A 20 -12.39 20.68 -0.30
C TRP A 20 -11.70 22.04 -0.08
N HIS A 21 -10.95 22.18 1.02
CA HIS A 21 -10.24 23.42 1.36
C HIS A 21 -9.04 23.73 0.44
N MET A 22 -8.56 22.77 -0.37
CA MET A 22 -7.53 23.01 -1.38
C MET A 22 -8.08 23.42 -2.75
N LYS A 23 -9.41 23.47 -2.89
CA LYS A 23 -10.08 24.02 -4.06
C LYS A 23 -10.09 25.55 -3.96
N GLY A 24 -8.89 26.15 -4.07
CA GLY A 24 -8.73 27.58 -4.29
C GLY A 24 -9.65 28.05 -5.43
N SER A 25 -10.28 29.20 -5.24
CA SER A 25 -11.30 29.83 -6.09
C SER A 25 -11.26 29.39 -7.56
N LYS A 26 -12.17 28.48 -7.96
CA LYS A 26 -12.70 28.12 -9.32
C LYS A 26 -11.87 28.36 -10.61
N SER A 27 -10.58 28.66 -10.54
CA SER A 27 -9.79 29.24 -11.63
C SER A 27 -8.32 28.80 -11.63
N SER A 28 -7.82 28.16 -10.57
CA SER A 28 -6.49 27.57 -10.55
C SER A 28 -6.61 26.05 -10.67
N SER A 29 -5.86 25.45 -11.59
CA SER A 29 -5.73 24.00 -11.72
C SER A 29 -5.47 23.36 -10.35
N CYS A 30 -6.46 22.65 -9.83
CA CYS A 30 -6.33 21.96 -8.56
C CYS A 30 -5.37 20.78 -8.77
N PRO A 31 -4.25 20.71 -8.04
CA PRO A 31 -3.24 19.67 -8.27
C PRO A 31 -3.61 18.33 -7.60
N LEU A 32 -4.74 18.27 -6.89
CA LEU A 32 -5.28 17.08 -6.23
C LEU A 32 -6.50 16.58 -7.03
N SER A 33 -6.43 15.35 -7.54
CA SER A 33 -7.54 14.74 -8.27
C SER A 33 -8.28 13.72 -7.41
N ALA A 34 -9.62 13.72 -7.51
CA ALA A 34 -10.47 12.68 -6.92
C ALA A 34 -10.75 11.53 -7.91
N GLU A 35 -10.21 11.59 -9.12
CA GLU A 35 -10.40 10.57 -10.14
C GLU A 35 -9.55 9.33 -9.80
N PRO A 36 -10.16 8.15 -9.60
CA PRO A 36 -9.42 6.94 -9.35
C PRO A 36 -8.76 6.43 -10.62
N LYS A 37 -7.60 5.78 -10.49
CA LYS A 37 -7.08 4.93 -11.57
C LYS A 37 -7.92 3.65 -11.61
N LEU A 38 -8.59 3.39 -12.73
CA LEU A 38 -9.34 2.16 -12.98
C LEU A 38 -8.48 1.19 -13.79
N GLU A 39 -8.44 -0.06 -13.35
CA GLU A 39 -7.77 -1.17 -14.03
C GLU A 39 -8.69 -2.40 -13.97
N GLU A 40 -8.85 -3.10 -15.09
CA GLU A 40 -9.69 -4.29 -15.20
C GLU A 40 -8.83 -5.46 -15.65
N THR A 41 -8.97 -6.59 -14.95
CA THR A 41 -8.22 -7.82 -15.22
C THR A 41 -9.19 -9.00 -15.22
N THR A 42 -9.13 -9.81 -16.27
CA THR A 42 -9.89 -11.06 -16.37
C THR A 42 -9.20 -12.12 -15.52
N LEU A 43 -9.92 -12.68 -14.54
CA LEU A 43 -9.42 -13.77 -13.71
C LEU A 43 -9.38 -15.10 -14.47
N SER A 44 -8.36 -15.89 -14.20
CA SER A 44 -8.10 -17.22 -14.71
C SER A 44 -7.96 -18.23 -13.58
N GLU A 45 -7.90 -19.52 -13.92
CA GLU A 45 -7.63 -20.58 -12.93
C GLU A 45 -6.20 -20.54 -12.36
N GLU A 46 -5.30 -19.76 -12.99
CA GLU A 46 -3.92 -19.57 -12.56
C GLU A 46 -3.79 -18.50 -11.45
N ASP A 47 -4.82 -17.69 -11.24
CA ASP A 47 -4.82 -16.63 -10.23
C ASP A 47 -5.04 -17.20 -8.82
N GLU A 48 -3.98 -17.22 -8.02
CA GLU A 48 -4.01 -17.85 -6.68
C GLU A 48 -4.63 -16.96 -5.59
N PHE A 49 -4.27 -15.67 -5.55
CA PHE A 49 -4.72 -14.70 -4.53
C PHE A 49 -4.37 -13.25 -4.91
N LEU A 50 -5.04 -12.28 -4.27
CA LEU A 50 -4.77 -10.85 -4.37
C LEU A 50 -4.26 -10.31 -3.02
N ILE A 51 -3.16 -9.53 -3.05
CA ILE A 51 -2.66 -8.80 -1.87
C ILE A 51 -2.99 -7.32 -2.05
N LEU A 52 -3.76 -6.76 -1.10
CA LEU A 52 -4.00 -5.33 -0.97
C LEU A 52 -3.44 -4.85 0.36
N GLY A 53 -2.66 -3.79 0.33
CA GLY A 53 -2.04 -3.18 1.51
C GLY A 53 -1.80 -1.70 1.29
N CYS A 54 -1.78 -0.93 2.38
CA CYS A 54 -1.35 0.46 2.36
C CYS A 54 0.18 0.57 2.33
N ASP A 55 0.69 1.79 2.14
CA ASP A 55 2.13 2.08 2.06
C ASP A 55 2.93 1.46 3.21
N GLY A 56 2.40 1.44 4.44
CA GLY A 56 3.09 0.83 5.58
C GLY A 56 3.46 -0.66 5.43
N LEU A 57 2.78 -1.41 4.56
CA LEU A 57 3.19 -2.77 4.18
C LEU A 57 4.36 -2.74 3.19
N TRP A 58 4.20 -1.92 2.14
CA TRP A 58 5.12 -1.88 1.00
C TRP A 58 6.42 -1.12 1.29
N ASP A 59 6.41 -0.23 2.28
CA ASP A 59 7.59 0.50 2.78
C ASP A 59 8.64 -0.43 3.39
N VAL A 60 8.20 -1.56 3.97
CA VAL A 60 9.07 -2.51 4.68
C VAL A 60 9.18 -3.88 4.00
N MET A 61 8.42 -4.10 2.92
CA MET A 61 8.33 -5.39 2.25
C MET A 61 8.17 -5.25 0.73
N SER A 62 9.04 -5.93 -0.01
CA SER A 62 8.90 -6.04 -1.46
C SER A 62 7.69 -6.89 -1.85
N SER A 63 7.06 -6.59 -2.99
CA SER A 63 5.93 -7.35 -3.53
C SER A 63 6.22 -8.84 -3.64
N GLN A 64 7.42 -9.21 -4.09
CA GLN A 64 7.81 -10.62 -4.22
C GLN A 64 7.92 -11.32 -2.86
N ARG A 65 8.43 -10.63 -1.84
CA ARG A 65 8.49 -11.15 -0.48
C ARG A 65 7.08 -11.32 0.09
N ALA A 66 6.20 -10.37 -0.19
CA ALA A 66 4.81 -10.44 0.23
C ALA A 66 4.09 -11.66 -0.36
N VAL A 67 4.22 -11.88 -1.67
CA VAL A 67 3.69 -13.05 -2.39
C VAL A 67 4.24 -14.36 -1.82
N THR A 68 5.55 -14.42 -1.56
CA THR A 68 6.19 -15.64 -1.04
C THR A 68 5.64 -16.03 0.34
N ILE A 69 5.45 -15.05 1.23
CA ILE A 69 4.89 -15.29 2.56
C ILE A 69 3.41 -15.66 2.46
N ALA A 70 2.62 -14.91 1.69
CA ALA A 70 1.20 -15.16 1.52
C ALA A 70 0.92 -16.56 0.97
N ARG A 71 1.63 -16.96 -0.10
CA ARG A 71 1.52 -18.30 -0.69
C ARG A 71 1.82 -19.38 0.35
N LYS A 72 2.89 -19.23 1.14
CA LYS A 72 3.26 -20.20 2.17
C LYS A 72 2.19 -20.34 3.26
N GLU A 73 1.68 -19.23 3.78
CA GLU A 73 0.66 -19.26 4.84
C GLU A 73 -0.67 -19.83 4.33
N LEU A 74 -1.09 -19.47 3.11
CA LEU A 74 -2.28 -20.00 2.47
C LEU A 74 -2.16 -21.51 2.18
N MET A 75 -0.99 -21.99 1.74
CA MET A 75 -0.76 -23.43 1.57
C MET A 75 -0.80 -24.21 2.89
N LEU A 76 -0.35 -23.62 4.00
CA LEU A 76 -0.30 -24.29 5.31
C LEU A 76 -1.63 -24.29 6.04
N HIS A 77 -2.41 -23.22 5.89
CA HIS A 77 -3.58 -22.98 6.75
C HIS A 77 -4.87 -22.74 5.98
N ASN A 78 -4.78 -22.42 4.68
CA ASN A 78 -5.91 -22.08 3.81
C ASN A 78 -6.86 -21.05 4.44
N ASP A 79 -6.31 -20.08 5.18
CA ASP A 79 -7.06 -19.05 5.91
C ASP A 79 -6.48 -17.66 5.59
N PRO A 80 -7.12 -16.87 4.71
CA PRO A 80 -6.70 -15.52 4.38
C PRO A 80 -6.72 -14.55 5.57
N LYS A 81 -7.66 -14.72 6.52
CA LYS A 81 -7.73 -13.87 7.72
C LYS A 81 -6.56 -14.14 8.65
N ARG A 82 -6.07 -15.38 8.68
CA ARG A 82 -4.83 -15.71 9.38
C ARG A 82 -3.62 -15.17 8.65
N CYS A 83 -3.57 -15.33 7.34
CA CYS A 83 -2.50 -14.82 6.51
C CYS A 83 -2.30 -13.32 6.67
N SER A 84 -3.37 -12.53 6.83
CA SER A 84 -3.28 -11.06 6.94
C SER A 84 -2.85 -10.52 8.31
N ARG A 85 -2.65 -11.38 9.33
CA ARG A 85 -2.29 -10.92 10.69
C ARG A 85 -0.79 -10.69 10.83
N GLN A 86 -0.39 -9.61 11.51
CA GLN A 86 1.02 -9.22 11.75
C GLN A 86 1.95 -10.37 12.16
N GLU A 87 1.48 -11.30 13.00
CA GLU A 87 2.24 -12.44 13.52
C GLU A 87 2.78 -13.38 12.42
N SER A 88 2.05 -13.56 11.31
CA SER A 88 2.53 -14.37 10.18
C SER A 88 3.62 -13.65 9.38
N TRP A 89 3.62 -12.31 9.36
CA TRP A 89 4.56 -11.47 8.61
C TRP A 89 5.86 -11.18 9.37
N LEU A 90 5.79 -11.10 10.72
CA LEU A 90 6.96 -10.89 11.57
C LEU A 90 7.78 -12.18 11.80
N GLY A 91 7.21 -13.35 11.50
CA GLY A 91 7.78 -14.66 11.80
C GLY A 91 8.85 -15.18 10.84
N ARG A 92 10.01 -14.49 10.70
CA ARG A 92 11.32 -15.14 10.48
C ARG A 92 12.60 -14.29 10.48
N HIS A 93 12.56 -12.98 10.73
CA HIS A 93 13.78 -12.20 10.96
C HIS A 93 13.57 -11.11 12.03
N SER A 94 13.31 -11.54 13.26
CA SER A 94 13.74 -10.76 14.44
C SER A 94 15.19 -11.15 14.74
N SER A 95 16.11 -10.82 13.85
CA SER A 95 17.51 -10.63 14.23
C SER A 95 17.67 -9.13 14.49
N ALA A 96 17.59 -8.78 15.76
CA ALA A 96 18.07 -7.56 16.41
C ALA A 96 18.33 -6.35 15.49
N ILE A 97 17.49 -5.33 15.61
CA ILE A 97 17.98 -3.95 15.50
C ILE A 97 18.75 -3.72 16.81
N PRO A 98 20.09 -3.57 16.82
CA PRO A 98 20.75 -3.11 18.03
C PRO A 98 20.31 -1.66 18.24
N ALA A 99 19.74 -1.38 19.41
CA ALA A 99 19.55 0.00 19.86
C ALA A 99 20.93 0.61 20.03
N THR A 100 21.33 1.49 19.11
CA THR A 100 22.53 2.31 19.25
C THR A 100 22.24 3.46 20.22
N THR A 101 23.01 3.49 21.31
CA THR A 101 23.25 4.66 22.16
C THR A 101 23.97 5.76 21.38
#